data_AF-A0A958GIB5-F1
#
_entry.id   AF-A0A958GIB5-F1
#
_cell.length_a   1.000
_cell.length_b   1.000
_cell.length_c   1.000
_cell.angle_alpha   90.00
_cell.angle_beta   90.00
_cell.angle_gamma   90.00
#
_symmetry.space_group_name_H-M   'P 1'
#
loop_
_entity.id
_entity.type
_entity.pdbx_description
1 polymer ?
#
loop_
_entity_poly.entity_id
_entity_poly.type
_entity_poly.pdbx_seq_one_letter_code
_entity_poly.pdbx_strand_id
1 'polypeptide(L)'
;MPHLPVRSSSLLGRNDHFISAATIAAHAASRGEGFRQRDVRFLVDLFSNWIESGIEGHFLPIQNTQIARLLDDIVSDGLAKCSRRKTHPTYTLTRIGLIELLGAITSAKRHLQPEHFFFTYYFIKNYKGIIHRLIRGEGNRFPPSLRNEVEDLLNDQVLLQNQIAEVKKELGNLEQRIQSSLQMNEISKRLFASKHSLSEVAEAMDKEFPYALNSLKSLAELMKDLPPDIGRWELSTGLLTRPAHIWEPSREILVAYLQSLQRLLES
;
A
#
# COMPACT_ATOMS: atom_id res chain seq x y z
N MET A 1 -9.86 12.64 10.85
CA MET A 1 -10.65 12.80 9.61
C MET A 1 -11.31 11.47 9.28
N PRO A 2 -12.59 11.43 8.88
CA PRO A 2 -13.26 10.17 8.59
C PRO A 2 -12.66 9.62 7.29
N HIS A 3 -11.97 8.48 7.38
CA HIS A 3 -11.55 7.72 6.22
C HIS A 3 -12.78 7.40 5.36
N LEU A 4 -12.71 7.67 4.04
CA LEU A 4 -13.66 7.14 3.07
C LEU A 4 -13.88 5.64 3.39
N PRO A 5 -15.13 5.16 3.46
CA PRO A 5 -15.41 3.77 3.73
C PRO A 5 -14.72 2.92 2.65
N VAL A 6 -13.68 2.18 3.05
CA VAL A 6 -13.03 1.18 2.21
C VAL A 6 -14.10 0.15 1.87
N ARG A 7 -14.72 0.24 0.69
CA ARG A 7 -15.63 -0.79 0.16
C ARG A 7 -14.79 -2.06 -0.08
N SER A 8 -14.70 -2.88 0.95
CA SER A 8 -13.61 -3.83 1.24
C SER A 8 -13.57 -5.11 0.40
N SER A 9 -14.11 -5.13 -0.82
CA SER A 9 -14.03 -6.32 -1.69
C SER A 9 -14.26 -6.07 -3.18
N SER A 10 -14.55 -4.85 -3.61
CA SER A 10 -14.75 -4.57 -5.04
C SER A 10 -13.43 -4.32 -5.76
N LEU A 11 -13.33 -4.72 -7.04
CA LEU A 11 -12.17 -4.46 -7.92
C LEU A 11 -11.81 -2.96 -7.95
N LEU A 12 -12.80 -2.09 -7.78
CA LEU A 12 -12.62 -0.64 -7.66
C LEU A 12 -11.95 -0.24 -6.34
N GLY A 13 -12.31 -0.88 -5.22
CA GLY A 13 -11.72 -0.59 -3.91
C GLY A 13 -10.23 -0.94 -3.84
N ARG A 14 -9.79 -1.99 -4.53
CA ARG A 14 -8.37 -2.38 -4.62
C ARG A 14 -7.54 -1.41 -5.48
N ASN A 15 -8.18 -0.77 -6.46
CA ASN A 15 -7.55 0.06 -7.49
C ASN A 15 -7.91 1.56 -7.37
N ASP A 16 -8.42 1.96 -6.21
CA ASP A 16 -8.98 3.31 -6.00
C ASP A 16 -7.93 4.43 -6.16
N HIS A 17 -6.64 4.12 -6.00
CA HIS A 17 -5.56 5.08 -6.22
C HIS A 17 -5.40 5.44 -7.70
N PHE A 18 -5.60 4.49 -8.63
CA PHE A 18 -5.65 4.80 -10.07
C PHE A 18 -6.83 5.69 -10.42
N ILE A 19 -7.98 5.43 -9.81
CA ILE A 19 -9.20 6.21 -10.06
C ILE A 19 -9.05 7.62 -9.49
N SER A 20 -8.49 7.75 -8.29
CA SER A 20 -8.18 9.04 -7.67
C SER A 20 -7.20 9.83 -8.53
N ALA A 21 -6.11 9.21 -8.99
CA ALA A 21 -5.11 9.84 -9.85
C ALA A 21 -5.72 10.26 -11.19
N ALA A 22 -6.52 9.39 -11.82
CA ALA A 22 -7.19 9.66 -13.08
C ALA A 22 -8.19 10.82 -12.96
N THR A 23 -8.92 10.88 -11.84
CA THR A 23 -9.87 11.96 -11.57
C THR A 23 -9.16 13.31 -11.40
N ILE A 24 -8.05 13.34 -10.65
CA ILE A 24 -7.23 14.53 -10.50
C ILE A 24 -6.65 14.97 -11.85
N ALA A 25 -6.06 14.05 -12.60
CA ALA A 25 -5.47 14.34 -13.91
C ALA A 25 -6.53 14.83 -14.92
N ALA A 26 -7.73 14.24 -14.93
CA ALA A 26 -8.84 14.68 -15.77
C ALA A 26 -9.24 16.12 -15.42
N HIS A 27 -9.37 16.43 -14.12
CA HIS A 27 -9.70 17.78 -13.68
C HIS A 27 -8.62 18.78 -14.05
N ALA A 28 -7.35 18.47 -13.78
CA ALA A 28 -6.22 19.33 -14.07
C ALA A 28 -6.07 19.60 -15.58
N ALA A 29 -6.42 18.63 -16.44
CA ALA A 29 -6.41 18.79 -17.89
C ALA A 29 -7.57 19.65 -18.43
N SER A 30 -8.70 19.74 -17.72
CA SER A 30 -9.93 20.40 -18.18
C SER A 30 -9.91 21.93 -18.21
N ARG A 31 -8.85 22.57 -17.68
CA ARG A 31 -8.67 24.05 -17.65
C ARG A 31 -9.88 24.83 -17.12
N GLY A 32 -10.62 24.26 -16.18
CA GLY A 32 -11.77 24.91 -15.53
C GLY A 32 -13.13 24.64 -16.19
N GLU A 33 -13.20 23.93 -17.31
CA GLU A 33 -14.47 23.53 -17.93
C GLU A 33 -15.13 22.32 -17.25
N GLY A 34 -14.39 21.65 -16.37
CA GLY A 34 -14.76 20.36 -15.80
C GLY A 34 -14.47 19.20 -16.75
N PHE A 35 -14.41 18.00 -16.19
CA PHE A 35 -14.08 16.78 -16.90
C PHE A 35 -15.30 15.87 -17.06
N ARG A 36 -15.25 14.94 -18.01
CA ARG A 36 -16.30 13.94 -18.23
C ARG A 36 -15.84 12.59 -17.69
N GLN A 37 -16.82 11.74 -17.43
CA GLN A 37 -16.62 10.33 -17.06
C GLN A 37 -15.69 9.57 -18.03
N ARG A 38 -15.81 9.82 -19.35
CA ARG A 38 -14.95 9.18 -20.35
C ARG A 38 -13.47 9.58 -20.21
N ASP A 39 -13.20 10.78 -19.71
CA ASP A 39 -11.84 11.31 -19.56
C ASP A 39 -11.17 10.61 -18.37
N VAL A 40 -11.92 10.39 -17.29
CA VAL A 40 -11.47 9.57 -16.15
C VAL A 40 -11.24 8.14 -16.58
N ARG A 41 -12.17 7.52 -17.30
CA ARG A 41 -11.99 6.15 -17.80
C ARG A 41 -10.72 6.01 -18.65
N PHE A 42 -10.54 6.91 -19.60
CA PHE A 42 -9.34 6.90 -20.46
C PHE A 42 -8.06 6.96 -19.62
N LEU A 43 -8.01 7.81 -18.61
CA LEU A 43 -6.83 7.93 -17.74
C LEU A 43 -6.65 6.71 -16.82
N VAL A 44 -7.74 6.09 -16.34
CA VAL A 44 -7.66 4.82 -15.61
C VAL A 44 -7.05 3.73 -16.50
N ASP A 45 -7.54 3.60 -17.74
CA ASP A 45 -7.01 2.62 -18.70
C ASP A 45 -5.52 2.91 -18.98
N LEU A 46 -5.16 4.18 -19.22
CA LEU A 46 -3.77 4.61 -19.43
C LEU A 46 -2.87 4.30 -18.23
N PHE A 47 -3.30 4.62 -17.01
CA PHE A 47 -2.51 4.41 -15.81
C PHE A 47 -2.38 2.93 -15.46
N SER A 48 -3.42 2.15 -15.69
CA SER A 48 -3.38 0.69 -15.53
C SER A 48 -2.38 0.03 -16.48
N ASN A 49 -2.24 0.56 -17.71
CA ASN A 49 -1.26 0.08 -18.67
C ASN A 49 0.20 0.33 -18.21
N TRP A 50 0.46 1.42 -17.47
CA TRP A 50 1.81 1.68 -16.94
C TRP A 50 2.29 0.67 -15.91
N ILE A 51 1.37 -0.04 -15.26
CA ILE A 51 1.67 -1.02 -14.22
C ILE A 51 1.09 -2.40 -14.59
N GLU A 52 1.14 -2.77 -15.86
CA GLU A 52 0.56 -4.00 -16.40
C GLU A 52 0.92 -5.27 -15.59
N SER A 53 2.14 -5.34 -15.04
CA SER A 53 2.58 -6.45 -14.18
C SER A 53 1.92 -6.52 -12.80
N GLY A 54 1.31 -5.43 -12.33
CA GLY A 54 0.64 -5.32 -11.04
C GLY A 54 -0.87 -5.56 -11.09
N ILE A 55 -1.46 -5.74 -12.28
CA ILE A 55 -2.91 -5.92 -12.45
C ILE A 55 -3.21 -7.27 -13.11
N GLU A 56 -4.11 -8.03 -12.49
CA GLU A 56 -4.68 -9.24 -13.11
C GLU A 56 -5.45 -8.86 -14.39
N GLY A 57 -4.95 -9.29 -15.56
CA GLY A 57 -5.69 -9.19 -16.83
C GLY A 57 -5.27 -8.06 -17.79
N HIS A 58 -4.04 -7.55 -17.72
CA HIS A 58 -3.44 -6.54 -18.63
C HIS A 58 -4.06 -5.13 -18.58
N PHE A 59 -5.33 -4.99 -18.18
CA PHE A 59 -6.00 -3.71 -17.98
C PHE A 59 -7.08 -3.84 -16.91
N LEU A 60 -7.43 -2.74 -16.24
CA LEU A 60 -8.59 -2.72 -15.34
C LEU A 60 -9.87 -2.73 -16.18
N PRO A 61 -10.73 -3.77 -16.14
CA PRO A 61 -11.92 -3.84 -16.97
C PRO A 61 -13.05 -2.97 -16.39
N ILE A 62 -12.80 -1.67 -16.29
CA ILE A 62 -13.73 -0.73 -15.69
C ILE A 62 -14.67 -0.18 -16.76
N GLN A 63 -15.95 -0.45 -16.56
CA GLN A 63 -17.02 0.05 -17.42
C GLN A 63 -17.30 1.52 -17.13
N ASN A 64 -17.75 2.24 -18.14
CA ASN A 64 -18.24 3.60 -17.99
C ASN A 64 -19.25 3.69 -16.83
N THR A 65 -20.26 2.83 -16.77
CA THR A 65 -21.28 2.81 -15.71
C THR A 65 -20.69 2.74 -14.29
N GLN A 66 -19.56 2.08 -14.09
CA GLN A 66 -18.85 2.03 -12.81
C GLN A 66 -18.19 3.37 -12.47
N ILE A 67 -17.53 4.01 -13.44
CA ILE A 67 -16.98 5.37 -13.27
C ILE A 67 -18.10 6.38 -12.98
N ALA A 68 -19.26 6.27 -13.65
CA ALA A 68 -20.40 7.15 -13.37
C ALA A 68 -20.85 7.06 -11.91
N ARG A 69 -21.08 5.83 -11.41
CA ARG A 69 -21.47 5.60 -10.02
C ARG A 69 -20.44 6.15 -9.03
N LEU A 70 -19.16 5.96 -9.33
CA LEU A 70 -18.09 6.49 -8.48
C LEU A 70 -18.06 8.02 -8.46
N LEU A 71 -18.27 8.67 -9.62
CA LEU A 71 -18.36 10.12 -9.67
C LEU A 71 -19.61 10.65 -8.97
N ASP A 72 -20.74 9.93 -9.04
CA ASP A 72 -21.94 10.25 -8.28
C ASP A 72 -21.70 10.13 -6.76
N ASP A 73 -20.96 9.10 -6.31
CA ASP A 73 -20.54 8.94 -4.91
C ASP A 73 -19.64 10.12 -4.46
N ILE A 74 -18.62 10.47 -5.25
CA ILE A 74 -17.73 11.62 -4.99
C ILE A 74 -18.52 12.95 -4.92
N VAL A 75 -19.56 13.11 -5.75
CA VAL A 75 -20.45 14.28 -5.70
C VAL A 75 -21.32 14.27 -4.45
N SER A 76 -21.88 13.11 -4.09
CA SER A 76 -22.68 12.93 -2.87
C SER A 76 -21.88 13.27 -1.62
N ASP A 77 -20.60 12.92 -1.60
CA ASP A 77 -19.67 13.21 -0.49
C ASP A 77 -19.17 14.68 -0.47
N GLY A 78 -19.61 15.51 -1.42
CA GLY A 78 -19.20 16.92 -1.52
C GLY A 78 -17.76 17.13 -2.04
N LEU A 79 -17.11 16.07 -2.52
CA LEU A 79 -15.76 16.09 -3.07
C LEU A 79 -15.73 16.57 -4.52
N ALA A 80 -16.86 16.52 -5.23
CA ALA A 80 -17.02 17.11 -6.56
C ALA A 80 -18.36 17.82 -6.73
N LYS A 81 -18.43 18.65 -7.78
CA LYS A 81 -19.67 19.24 -8.28
C LYS A 81 -19.98 18.67 -9.65
N CYS A 82 -21.25 18.36 -9.91
CA CYS A 82 -21.74 17.94 -11.21
C CYS A 82 -22.57 19.06 -11.86
N SER A 83 -22.23 19.43 -13.09
CA SER A 83 -23.02 20.32 -13.94
C SER A 83 -23.69 19.50 -15.05
N ARG A 84 -25.01 19.45 -15.01
CA ARG A 84 -25.87 18.75 -15.98
C ARG A 84 -26.46 19.67 -17.06
N ARG A 85 -25.95 20.90 -17.18
CA ARG A 85 -26.47 21.91 -18.13
C ARG A 85 -26.11 21.62 -19.60
N LYS A 86 -25.08 20.80 -19.86
CA LYS A 86 -24.64 20.39 -21.20
C LYS A 86 -25.22 19.02 -21.55
N THR A 87 -25.15 18.61 -22.82
CA THR A 87 -25.59 17.29 -23.33
C THR A 87 -25.01 16.10 -22.55
N HIS A 88 -23.82 16.28 -21.96
CA HIS A 88 -23.19 15.28 -21.09
C HIS A 88 -22.83 15.90 -19.73
N PRO A 89 -22.99 15.15 -18.62
CA PRO A 89 -22.55 15.60 -17.30
C PRO A 89 -21.07 15.96 -17.29
N THR A 90 -20.76 17.07 -16.63
CA THR A 90 -19.38 17.54 -16.41
C THR A 90 -19.13 17.67 -14.92
N TYR A 91 -17.93 17.31 -14.48
CA TYR A 91 -17.54 17.23 -13.08
C TYR A 91 -16.39 18.19 -12.79
N THR A 92 -16.36 18.75 -11.59
CA THR A 92 -15.28 19.61 -11.13
C THR A 92 -14.98 19.23 -9.69
N LEU A 93 -13.73 18.88 -9.36
CA LEU A 93 -13.39 18.58 -7.96
C LEU A 93 -13.54 19.86 -7.13
N THR A 94 -14.01 19.71 -5.90
CA THR A 94 -13.88 20.75 -4.91
C THR A 94 -12.43 20.78 -4.39
N ARG A 95 -12.06 21.86 -3.69
CA ARG A 95 -10.75 21.97 -3.04
C ARG A 95 -10.50 20.82 -2.05
N ILE A 96 -11.54 20.48 -1.28
CA ILE A 96 -11.51 19.37 -0.33
C ILE A 96 -11.39 18.05 -1.11
N GLY A 97 -12.16 17.87 -2.19
CA GLY A 97 -12.04 16.68 -3.02
C GLY A 97 -10.66 16.47 -3.64
N LEU A 98 -9.99 17.54 -4.07
CA LEU A 98 -8.61 17.45 -4.55
C LEU A 98 -7.67 16.93 -3.46
N ILE A 99 -7.78 17.48 -2.24
CA ILE A 99 -6.94 17.10 -1.10
C ILE A 99 -7.22 15.66 -0.67
N GLU A 100 -8.48 15.27 -0.53
CA GLU A 100 -8.87 13.92 -0.15
C GLU A 100 -8.38 12.88 -1.16
N LEU A 101 -8.53 13.15 -2.47
CA LEU A 101 -8.03 12.26 -3.51
C LEU A 101 -6.49 12.22 -3.54
N LEU A 102 -5.79 13.33 -3.30
CA LEU A 102 -4.34 13.33 -3.18
C LEU A 102 -3.87 12.51 -1.97
N GLY A 103 -4.50 12.71 -0.81
CA GLY A 103 -4.25 11.92 0.40
C GLY A 103 -4.54 10.43 0.20
N ALA A 104 -5.56 10.09 -0.59
CA ALA A 104 -5.87 8.70 -0.94
C ALA A 104 -4.77 8.07 -1.82
N ILE A 105 -4.10 8.84 -2.68
CA ILE A 105 -3.00 8.35 -3.54
C ILE A 105 -1.71 8.19 -2.73
N THR A 106 -1.41 9.13 -1.84
CA THR A 106 -0.15 9.17 -1.09
C THR A 106 -0.17 8.36 0.22
N SER A 107 -1.30 7.74 0.56
CA SER A 107 -1.45 6.92 1.76
C SER A 107 -0.52 5.70 1.74
N ALA A 108 0.33 5.59 2.78
CA ALA A 108 1.30 4.49 2.95
C ALA A 108 0.66 3.08 2.90
N LYS A 109 -0.61 2.93 3.30
CA LYS A 109 -1.34 1.65 3.22
C LYS A 109 -1.47 1.10 1.81
N ARG A 110 -1.29 1.94 0.78
CA ARG A 110 -1.43 1.56 -0.64
C ARG A 110 -0.10 1.22 -1.31
N HIS A 111 1.03 1.46 -0.63
CA HIS A 111 2.39 1.25 -1.16
C HIS A 111 2.98 -0.10 -0.73
N LEU A 112 2.12 -1.07 -0.41
CA LEU A 112 2.54 -2.45 -0.09
C LEU A 112 3.12 -3.18 -1.30
N GLN A 113 2.71 -2.79 -2.51
CA GLN A 113 3.24 -3.31 -3.77
C GLN A 113 4.19 -2.28 -4.41
N PRO A 114 5.41 -2.69 -4.82
CA PRO A 114 6.38 -1.79 -5.46
C PRO A 114 5.81 -1.00 -6.65
N GLU A 115 5.02 -1.66 -7.50
CA GLU A 115 4.43 -1.09 -8.71
C GLU A 115 3.51 0.09 -8.39
N HIS A 116 2.67 -0.04 -7.35
CA HIS A 116 1.78 1.03 -6.90
C HIS A 116 2.55 2.23 -6.35
N PHE A 117 3.65 1.98 -5.62
CA PHE A 117 4.52 3.05 -5.16
C PHE A 117 5.18 3.77 -6.35
N PHE A 118 5.77 3.03 -7.29
CA PHE A 118 6.43 3.64 -8.46
C PHE A 118 5.45 4.44 -9.30
N PHE A 119 4.23 3.93 -9.51
CA PHE A 119 3.16 4.70 -10.14
C PHE A 119 2.87 5.99 -9.40
N THR A 120 2.69 5.91 -8.08
CA THR A 120 2.37 7.08 -7.25
C THR A 120 3.50 8.11 -7.31
N TYR A 121 4.74 7.69 -7.11
CA TYR A 121 5.93 8.54 -7.21
C TYR A 121 6.01 9.21 -8.57
N TYR A 122 5.85 8.45 -9.66
CA TYR A 122 5.84 8.97 -11.02
C TYR A 122 4.71 10.00 -11.22
N PHE A 123 3.50 9.67 -10.78
CA PHE A 123 2.35 10.55 -10.90
C PHE A 123 2.61 11.88 -10.19
N ILE A 124 3.04 11.85 -8.93
CA ILE A 124 3.33 13.06 -8.15
C ILE A 124 4.46 13.87 -8.82
N LYS A 125 5.59 13.23 -9.15
CA LYS A 125 6.75 13.91 -9.77
C LYS A 125 6.39 14.61 -11.08
N ASN A 126 5.55 13.99 -11.93
CA ASN A 126 5.25 14.50 -13.27
C ASN A 126 3.96 15.34 -13.35
N TYR A 127 2.94 15.05 -12.55
CA TYR A 127 1.67 15.78 -12.57
C TYR A 127 1.64 16.98 -11.62
N LYS A 128 2.60 17.11 -10.67
CA LYS A 128 2.64 18.26 -9.74
C LYS A 128 2.49 19.59 -10.44
N GLY A 129 3.22 19.83 -11.53
CA GLY A 129 3.16 21.10 -12.26
C GLY A 129 1.78 21.44 -12.82
N ILE A 130 1.03 20.43 -13.28
CA ILE A 130 -0.35 20.63 -13.77
C ILE A 130 -1.30 20.89 -12.59
N ILE A 131 -1.11 20.20 -11.47
CA ILE A 131 -1.92 20.37 -10.25
C ILE A 131 -1.68 21.76 -9.64
N HIS A 132 -0.44 22.25 -9.55
CA HIS A 132 -0.19 23.63 -9.11
C HIS A 132 -0.83 24.66 -10.03
N ARG A 133 -0.87 24.42 -11.35
CA ARG A 133 -1.58 25.33 -12.28
C ARG A 133 -3.08 25.35 -12.02
N LEU A 134 -3.68 24.19 -11.74
CA LEU A 134 -5.09 24.10 -11.33
C LEU A 134 -5.36 24.94 -10.08
N ILE A 135 -4.53 24.79 -9.04
CA ILE A 135 -4.65 25.53 -7.77
C ILE A 135 -4.46 27.04 -7.98
N ARG A 136 -3.47 27.46 -8.78
CA ARG A 136 -3.24 28.86 -9.12
C ARG A 136 -4.43 29.47 -9.88
N GLY A 137 -5.06 28.70 -10.77
CA GLY A 137 -6.25 29.12 -11.51
C GLY A 137 -7.46 29.43 -10.62
N GLU A 138 -7.55 28.84 -9.43
CA GLU A 138 -8.59 29.18 -8.45
C GLU A 138 -8.33 30.50 -7.69
N GLY A 139 -7.09 31.00 -7.70
CA GLY A 139 -6.70 32.26 -7.09
C GLY A 139 -7.03 32.33 -5.59
N ASN A 140 -7.67 33.43 -5.16
CA ASN A 140 -8.04 33.67 -3.76
C ASN A 140 -9.07 32.67 -3.22
N ARG A 141 -9.71 31.88 -4.09
CA ARG A 141 -10.62 30.82 -3.65
C ARG A 141 -9.88 29.64 -3.06
N PHE A 142 -8.56 29.52 -3.19
CA PHE A 142 -7.77 28.45 -2.58
C PHE A 142 -6.94 29.01 -1.40
N PRO A 143 -7.39 28.83 -0.14
CA PRO A 143 -6.72 29.38 1.04
C PRO A 143 -5.27 28.91 1.17
N PRO A 144 -4.36 29.72 1.74
CA PRO A 144 -2.95 29.33 1.93
C PRO A 144 -2.77 28.03 2.71
N SER A 145 -3.58 27.77 3.73
CA SER A 145 -3.52 26.52 4.51
C SER A 145 -3.71 25.27 3.66
N LEU A 146 -4.73 25.28 2.79
CA LEU A 146 -4.99 24.19 1.87
C LEU A 146 -3.87 24.05 0.83
N ARG A 147 -3.22 25.17 0.42
CA ARG A 147 -2.10 25.10 -0.52
C ARG A 147 -0.94 24.34 0.10
N ASN A 148 -0.58 24.68 1.33
CA ASN A 148 0.50 24.01 2.05
C ASN A 148 0.23 22.50 2.17
N GLU A 149 -1.00 22.11 2.50
CA GLU A 149 -1.40 20.70 2.56
C GLU A 149 -1.21 19.99 1.21
N VAL A 150 -1.57 20.64 0.10
CA VAL A 150 -1.31 20.08 -1.24
C VAL A 150 0.20 20.03 -1.56
N GLU A 151 0.97 21.05 -1.20
CA GLU A 151 2.44 21.03 -1.38
C GLU A 151 3.08 19.86 -0.63
N ASP A 152 2.63 19.60 0.61
CA ASP A 152 3.11 18.48 1.42
C ASP A 152 2.74 17.13 0.77
N LEU A 153 1.51 17.00 0.26
CA LEU A 153 1.06 15.79 -0.44
C LEU A 153 1.77 15.60 -1.80
N LEU A 154 2.19 16.67 -2.46
CA LEU A 154 2.91 16.62 -3.74
C LEU A 154 4.43 16.55 -3.59
N ASN A 155 4.93 16.44 -2.35
CA ASN A 155 6.36 16.36 -2.10
C ASN A 155 6.90 14.95 -2.43
N ASP A 156 7.33 14.77 -3.67
CA ASP A 156 7.87 13.51 -4.18
C ASP A 156 9.10 13.00 -3.41
N GLN A 157 9.91 13.91 -2.85
CA GLN A 157 11.11 13.56 -2.09
C GLN A 157 10.75 13.00 -0.71
N VAL A 158 9.83 13.66 0.00
CA VAL A 158 9.34 13.17 1.31
C VAL A 158 8.62 11.83 1.14
N LEU A 159 7.81 11.69 0.09
CA LEU A 159 7.16 10.42 -0.24
C LEU A 159 8.19 9.29 -0.43
N LEU A 160 9.27 9.53 -1.20
CA LEU A 160 10.32 8.55 -1.44
C LEU A 160 11.11 8.20 -0.17
N GLN A 161 11.46 9.20 0.63
CA GLN A 161 12.17 8.98 1.90
C GLN A 161 11.34 8.17 2.89
N ASN A 162 10.04 8.45 2.99
CA ASN A 162 9.13 7.68 3.85
C ASN A 162 9.04 6.22 3.43
N GLN A 163 8.92 5.95 2.12
CA GLN A 163 8.90 4.56 1.63
C GLN A 163 10.22 3.84 1.89
N ILE A 164 11.36 4.50 1.70
CA ILE A 164 12.67 3.95 2.06
C ILE A 164 12.73 3.59 3.55
N ALA A 165 12.22 4.47 4.43
CA ALA A 165 12.21 4.23 5.87
C ALA A 165 11.34 3.02 6.24
N GLU A 166 10.14 2.90 5.65
CA GLU A 166 9.24 1.76 5.88
C GLU A 166 9.86 0.44 5.37
N VAL A 167 10.45 0.42 4.18
CA VAL A 167 11.12 -0.79 3.65
C VAL A 167 12.30 -1.21 4.52
N LYS A 168 13.11 -0.25 5.00
CA LYS A 168 14.21 -0.54 5.94
C LYS A 168 13.71 -1.12 7.26
N LYS A 169 12.61 -0.58 7.79
CA LYS A 169 11.98 -1.08 9.00
C LYS A 169 11.49 -2.52 8.83
N GLU A 170 10.85 -2.82 7.70
CA GLU A 170 10.38 -4.18 7.42
C GLU A 170 11.53 -5.17 7.22
N LEU A 171 12.61 -4.75 6.54
CA LEU A 171 13.86 -5.52 6.46
C LEU A 171 14.42 -5.84 7.85
N GLY A 172 14.51 -4.84 8.74
CA GLY A 172 14.99 -5.05 10.11
C GLY A 172 14.13 -6.05 10.90
N ASN A 173 12.81 -5.96 10.77
CA ASN A 173 11.89 -6.93 11.38
C ASN A 173 12.12 -8.35 10.86
N LEU A 174 12.34 -8.48 9.55
CA LEU A 174 12.54 -9.77 8.88
C LEU A 174 13.89 -10.40 9.24
N GLU A 175 14.95 -9.59 9.28
CA GLU A 175 16.27 -10.01 9.75
C GLU A 175 16.23 -10.49 11.19
N GLN A 176 15.53 -9.76 12.08
CA GLN A 176 15.33 -10.19 13.46
C GLN A 176 14.62 -11.55 13.53
N ARG A 177 13.55 -11.75 12.75
CA ARG A 177 12.83 -13.03 12.69
C ARG A 177 13.72 -14.19 12.22
N ILE A 178 14.50 -13.97 11.17
CA ILE A 178 15.46 -14.95 10.66
C ILE A 178 16.46 -15.32 11.76
N GLN A 179 17.08 -14.33 12.41
CA GLN A 179 18.04 -14.55 13.48
C GLN A 179 17.44 -15.29 14.69
N SER A 180 16.25 -14.88 15.14
CA SER A 180 15.55 -15.57 16.23
C SER A 180 15.26 -17.03 15.88
N SER A 181 14.83 -17.33 14.66
CA SER A 181 14.54 -18.71 14.25
C SER A 181 15.79 -19.58 14.17
N LEU A 182 16.93 -19.02 13.74
CA LEU A 182 18.22 -19.71 13.78
C LEU A 182 18.65 -20.01 15.22
N GLN A 183 18.53 -19.05 16.13
CA GLN A 183 18.85 -19.23 17.56
C GLN A 183 17.95 -20.27 18.22
N MET A 184 16.63 -20.18 17.99
CA MET A 184 15.65 -21.15 18.46
C MET A 184 15.99 -22.57 18.00
N ASN A 185 16.40 -22.73 16.74
CA ASN A 185 16.77 -24.03 16.20
C ASN A 185 18.02 -24.62 16.88
N GLU A 186 19.03 -23.80 17.20
CA GLU A 186 20.21 -24.28 17.91
C GLU A 186 19.88 -24.73 19.34
N ILE A 187 18.98 -24.01 20.01
CA ILE A 187 18.47 -24.40 21.33
C ILE A 187 17.70 -25.72 21.25
N SER A 188 16.78 -25.84 20.29
CA SER A 188 15.96 -27.04 20.17
C SER A 188 16.81 -28.27 19.86
N LYS A 189 17.78 -28.16 18.94
CA LYS A 189 18.74 -29.23 18.62
C LYS A 189 19.48 -29.69 19.87
N ARG A 190 20.01 -28.75 20.65
CA ARG A 190 20.74 -29.04 21.90
C ARG A 190 19.86 -29.77 22.92
N LEU A 191 18.62 -29.31 23.11
CA LEU A 191 17.71 -29.89 24.10
C LEU A 191 17.20 -31.27 23.66
N PHE A 192 16.85 -31.45 22.39
CA PHE A 192 16.47 -32.75 21.84
C PHE A 192 17.64 -33.75 21.87
N ALA A 193 18.87 -33.32 21.58
CA ALA A 193 20.07 -34.16 21.71
C ALA A 193 20.31 -34.60 23.16
N SER A 194 19.94 -33.74 24.12
CA SER A 194 19.97 -34.04 25.56
C SER A 194 18.74 -34.83 26.04
N LYS A 195 17.94 -35.38 25.11
CA LYS A 195 16.74 -36.21 25.37
C LYS A 195 15.60 -35.49 26.12
N HIS A 196 15.52 -34.16 26.05
CA HIS A 196 14.35 -33.45 26.57
C HIS A 196 13.10 -33.81 25.75
N SER A 197 11.96 -33.82 26.42
CA SER A 197 10.64 -33.98 25.82
C SER A 197 10.23 -32.75 25.00
N LEU A 198 9.25 -32.92 24.11
CA LEU A 198 8.71 -31.82 23.31
C LEU A 198 8.20 -30.65 24.18
N SER A 199 7.55 -30.94 25.30
CA SER A 199 7.03 -29.92 26.22
C SER A 199 8.16 -29.10 26.86
N GLU A 200 9.21 -29.76 27.33
CA GLU A 200 10.37 -29.08 27.94
C GLU A 200 11.10 -28.19 26.93
N VAL A 201 11.24 -28.65 25.69
CA VAL A 201 11.82 -27.82 24.61
C VAL A 201 10.93 -26.61 24.32
N ALA A 202 9.63 -26.81 24.21
CA ALA A 202 8.68 -25.72 23.93
C ALA A 202 8.66 -24.68 25.06
N GLU A 203 8.68 -25.10 26.33
CA GLU A 203 8.72 -24.21 27.49
C GLU A 203 10.04 -23.43 27.57
N ALA A 204 11.17 -24.07 27.30
CA ALA A 204 12.47 -23.40 27.24
C ALA A 204 12.50 -22.34 26.12
N MET A 205 11.96 -22.68 24.95
CA MET A 205 11.87 -21.75 23.82
C MET A 205 10.94 -20.58 24.10
N ASP A 206 9.75 -20.81 24.65
CA ASP A 206 8.78 -19.75 24.95
C ASP A 206 9.30 -18.78 26.02
N LYS A 207 10.13 -19.27 26.95
CA LYS A 207 10.79 -18.41 27.95
C LYS A 207 11.86 -17.50 27.35
N GLU A 208 12.67 -18.02 26.43
CA GLU A 208 13.79 -17.29 25.83
C GLU A 208 13.35 -16.40 24.67
N PHE A 209 12.34 -16.84 23.93
CA PHE A 209 11.74 -16.16 22.80
C PHE A 209 10.21 -16.16 22.94
N PRO A 210 9.64 -15.30 23.81
CA PRO A 210 8.19 -15.25 24.03
C PRO A 210 7.48 -14.95 22.72
N TYR A 211 6.84 -15.98 22.18
CA TYR A 211 6.24 -15.95 20.86
C TYR A 211 4.72 -16.03 21.01
N ALA A 212 4.08 -14.87 20.97
CA ALA A 212 2.63 -14.79 20.91
C ALA A 212 2.17 -14.93 19.44
N LEU A 213 1.86 -16.16 19.01
CA LEU A 213 1.29 -16.44 17.68
C LEU A 213 -0.05 -15.73 17.44
N ASN A 214 -0.69 -15.37 18.54
CA ASN A 214 -1.85 -14.51 18.69
C ASN A 214 -1.94 -14.19 20.19
N SER A 215 -2.74 -13.19 20.59
CA SER A 215 -2.95 -12.87 22.01
C SER A 215 -3.66 -13.98 22.81
N LEU A 216 -3.77 -15.20 22.28
CA LEU A 216 -4.65 -16.26 22.75
C LEU A 216 -3.88 -17.50 23.22
N LYS A 217 -2.69 -17.81 22.67
CA LYS A 217 -1.89 -18.98 23.07
C LYS A 217 -0.38 -18.74 23.00
N SER A 218 0.33 -19.25 24.00
CA SER A 218 1.80 -19.35 24.01
C SER A 218 2.30 -20.45 23.05
N LEU A 219 3.60 -20.44 22.73
CA LEU A 219 4.21 -21.52 21.95
C LEU A 219 4.10 -22.86 22.67
N ALA A 220 4.32 -22.88 23.99
CA ALA A 220 4.22 -24.08 24.80
C ALA A 220 2.80 -24.69 24.79
N GLU A 221 1.77 -23.86 24.85
CA GLU A 221 0.38 -24.32 24.73
C GLU A 221 0.09 -24.87 23.34
N LEU A 222 0.54 -24.20 22.28
CA LEU A 222 0.35 -24.70 20.92
C LEU A 222 1.01 -26.06 20.71
N MET A 223 2.23 -26.26 21.21
CA MET A 223 2.96 -27.52 21.03
C MET A 223 2.30 -28.69 21.77
N LYS A 224 1.52 -28.45 22.83
CA LYS A 224 0.74 -29.48 23.53
C LYS A 224 -0.45 -30.00 22.70
N ASP A 225 -0.99 -29.15 21.83
CA ASP A 225 -2.15 -29.49 20.99
C ASP A 225 -1.74 -30.26 19.71
N LEU A 226 -0.45 -30.32 19.38
CA LEU A 226 0.06 -30.94 18.15
C LEU A 226 0.47 -32.41 18.36
N PRO A 227 0.31 -33.27 17.33
CA PRO A 227 0.97 -34.57 17.28
C PRO A 227 2.49 -34.46 17.53
N PRO A 228 3.11 -35.35 18.34
CA PRO A 228 4.51 -35.19 18.76
C PRO A 228 5.53 -35.14 17.62
N ASP A 229 5.27 -35.86 16.54
CA ASP A 229 6.07 -35.87 15.31
C ASP A 229 6.03 -34.51 14.60
N ILE A 230 4.85 -33.92 14.49
CA ILE A 230 4.65 -32.57 13.92
C ILE A 230 5.29 -31.52 14.82
N GLY A 231 5.07 -31.56 16.13
CA GLY A 231 5.66 -30.60 17.07
C GLY A 231 7.19 -30.66 17.08
N ARG A 232 7.78 -31.87 17.02
CA ARG A 232 9.24 -32.02 16.87
C ARG A 232 9.73 -31.43 15.55
N TRP A 233 9.03 -31.68 14.44
CA TRP A 233 9.39 -31.08 13.16
C TRP A 233 9.33 -29.55 13.23
N GLU A 234 8.26 -28.98 13.80
CA GLU A 234 8.04 -27.54 13.94
C GLU A 234 9.16 -26.84 14.72
N LEU A 235 9.56 -27.44 15.85
CA LEU A 235 10.64 -26.93 16.70
C LEU A 235 12.03 -27.29 16.21
N SER A 236 12.19 -28.04 15.11
CA SER A 236 13.51 -28.35 14.54
C SER A 236 13.59 -27.89 13.09
N THR A 237 13.24 -28.77 12.16
CA THR A 237 13.27 -28.51 10.72
C THR A 237 12.45 -27.28 10.34
N GLY A 238 11.25 -27.09 10.92
CA GLY A 238 10.36 -25.97 10.66
C GLY A 238 10.99 -24.59 10.93
N LEU A 239 11.84 -24.49 11.96
CA LEU A 239 12.57 -23.26 12.28
C LEU A 239 13.66 -22.93 11.26
N LEU A 240 14.11 -23.89 10.45
CA LEU A 240 15.09 -23.64 9.38
C LEU A 240 14.42 -23.44 8.02
N THR A 241 13.37 -24.21 7.74
CA THR A 241 12.67 -24.15 6.46
C THR A 241 11.91 -22.84 6.28
N ARG A 242 11.32 -22.29 7.35
CA ARG A 242 10.62 -20.98 7.30
C ARG A 242 11.54 -19.83 6.87
N PRO A 243 12.70 -19.58 7.54
CA PRO A 243 13.68 -18.63 7.05
C PRO A 243 14.04 -18.89 5.59
N ALA A 244 14.45 -20.10 5.25
CA ALA A 244 14.98 -20.42 3.92
C ALA A 244 13.96 -20.24 2.79
N HIS A 245 12.70 -20.61 3.01
CA HIS A 245 11.70 -20.69 1.93
C HIS A 245 10.72 -19.51 1.92
N ILE A 246 10.60 -18.76 3.03
CA ILE A 246 9.63 -17.66 3.15
C ILE A 246 10.36 -16.34 3.38
N TRP A 247 11.18 -16.25 4.41
CA TRP A 247 11.71 -14.96 4.85
C TRP A 247 12.93 -14.51 4.06
N GLU A 248 13.85 -15.41 3.73
CA GLU A 248 15.02 -15.13 2.90
C GLU A 248 14.62 -14.62 1.50
N PRO A 249 13.72 -15.30 0.75
CA PRO A 249 13.23 -14.77 -0.52
C PRO A 249 12.52 -13.42 -0.37
N SER A 250 11.73 -13.24 0.69
CA SER A 250 11.07 -11.95 0.97
C SER A 250 12.08 -10.84 1.26
N ARG A 251 13.17 -11.15 1.97
CA ARG A 251 14.27 -10.21 2.24
C ARG A 251 14.95 -9.81 0.94
N GLU A 252 15.25 -10.77 0.07
CA GLU A 252 15.88 -10.50 -1.24
C GLU A 252 15.03 -9.56 -2.09
N ILE A 253 13.71 -9.79 -2.15
CA ILE A 253 12.76 -8.91 -2.86
C ILE A 253 12.80 -7.50 -2.27
N LEU A 254 12.74 -7.36 -0.93
CA LEU A 254 12.78 -6.06 -0.25
C LEU A 254 14.13 -5.34 -0.43
N VAL A 255 15.25 -6.07 -0.46
CA VAL A 255 16.58 -5.50 -0.74
C VAL A 255 16.64 -4.95 -2.17
N ALA A 256 16.20 -5.73 -3.16
CA ALA A 256 16.17 -5.28 -4.56
C ALA A 256 15.23 -4.08 -4.74
N TYR A 257 14.11 -4.07 -4.04
CA TYR A 257 13.19 -2.95 -4.03
C TYR A 257 13.83 -1.70 -3.40
N LEU A 258 14.47 -1.83 -2.23
CA LEU A 258 15.19 -0.73 -1.57
C LEU A 258 16.27 -0.13 -2.46
N GLN A 259 17.06 -0.95 -3.16
CA GLN A 259 18.04 -0.49 -4.13
C GLN A 259 17.41 0.31 -5.27
N SER A 260 16.23 -0.11 -5.73
CA SER A 260 15.48 0.63 -6.76
C SER A 260 14.97 1.98 -6.25
N LEU A 261 14.54 2.07 -5.00
CA LEU A 261 14.17 3.33 -4.36
C LEU A 261 15.38 4.26 -4.18
N GLN A 262 16.53 3.73 -3.78
CA GLN A 262 17.76 4.51 -3.61
C GLN A 262 18.24 5.11 -4.93
N ARG A 263 18.18 4.36 -6.04
CA ARG A 263 18.48 4.89 -7.38
C ARG A 263 17.58 6.06 -7.77
N LEU A 264 16.31 6.07 -7.36
CA LEU A 264 15.40 7.21 -7.61
C LEU A 264 15.75 8.45 -6.78
N LEU A 265 16.39 8.27 -5.62
CA LEU A 265 16.82 9.38 -4.77
C LEU A 265 18.06 10.09 -5.34
N GLU A 266 18.88 9.35 -6.08
CA GLU A 266 20.09 9.84 -6.74
C GLU A 266 19.81 10.50 -8.11
N SER A 267 18.60 10.34 -8.66
CA SER A 267 18.18 10.82 -9.99
C SER A 267 17.38 12.13 -9.97
#